data_AF-A0A7V2NMA7-F1
#
_entry.id   AF-A0A7V2NMA7-F1
#
_cell.length_a   1.000
_cell.length_b   1.000
_cell.length_c   1.000
_cell.angle_alpha   90.00
_cell.angle_beta   90.00
_cell.angle_gamma   90.00
#
_symmetry.space_group_name_H-M   'P 1'
#
loop_
_entity.id
_entity.type
_entity.pdbx_description
1 polymer ?
#
loop_
_entity_poly.entity_id
_entity_poly.type
_entity_poly.pdbx_seq_one_letter_code
_entity_poly.pdbx_strand_id
1 'polypeptide(L)'
;NLQIEPLKKQARTAAVYNEITEELAEEEVNYYVSKLRSYQTDWDKLKAKIIEVDCKIEEMKDRLDLQKKNIADCEAELESRLKIDSNAGNNLRKFAGIKEQIKSGLLLLQEKKRNLEERLSDLRDIFNEINADERIKSTELARSHEAISASDSRLNALHEKLVQAEITAERLKENGSLLAEKYDEVYKRLNSHLSTIKKEREILNKDESVISAGGEQVKFLAAQLEKISSRLESMAAARDSVDAEILSLKDEWMPLTKEIADRQIKIDNLGDIVEAKQKELDALTVKKDGLSARITVLKGMSNDLRDSVGIGNGLLKDKNNFPALLGPLFELIKVKPKYETAIESALSYDLYSLVADDMAAAKRIFASIHEHEDGFISLVLTDYQNDEVRSEPNISWAIPAMEVVGCPQKINPALTALLGRVYIVNSLDILFNNINESAAEYDFVTLNGDLLTAHGSLRHGVFTQNKSGAISCLRETAELEAEEIRIERKSIKISRILEDDRFNLKKEQNYVLKLSTRAQAIERELAEMEIGRRHLADDEDTLRLQKQELAAQISGREVDIEKQNTNKKAKSLTIDKDEDT
;
A
#
# COMPACT_ATOMS: atom_id res chain seq x y z
N ASN A 1 -95.03 15.26 85.76
CA ASN A 1 -94.99 14.64 84.41
C ASN A 1 -94.26 15.45 83.33
N LEU A 2 -93.53 16.55 83.63
CA LEU A 2 -92.88 17.38 82.60
C LEU A 2 -91.37 17.16 82.35
N GLN A 3 -90.73 16.15 82.97
CA GLN A 3 -89.31 15.85 82.74
C GLN A 3 -89.03 14.52 82.01
N ILE A 4 -90.06 13.71 81.74
CA ILE A 4 -89.88 12.35 81.18
C ILE A 4 -89.89 12.39 79.63
N GLU A 5 -90.58 13.34 79.01
CA GLU A 5 -90.62 13.45 77.54
C GLU A 5 -89.30 13.85 76.87
N PRO A 6 -88.52 14.83 77.37
CA PRO A 6 -87.24 15.20 76.75
C PRO A 6 -86.21 14.07 76.84
N LEU A 7 -86.15 13.38 78.00
CA LEU A 7 -85.29 12.21 78.23
C LEU A 7 -85.69 11.03 77.33
N LYS A 8 -87.00 10.82 77.10
CA LYS A 8 -87.49 9.79 76.16
C LYS A 8 -87.15 10.12 74.70
N LYS A 9 -87.15 11.39 74.31
CA LYS A 9 -86.67 11.82 72.99
C LYS A 9 -85.16 11.62 72.86
N GLN A 10 -84.36 12.03 73.85
CA GLN A 10 -82.89 11.84 73.86
C GLN A 10 -82.50 10.36 73.84
N ALA A 11 -83.19 9.49 74.59
CA ALA A 11 -82.97 8.05 74.55
C ALA A 11 -83.28 7.44 73.18
N ARG A 12 -84.34 7.93 72.50
CA ARG A 12 -84.64 7.52 71.11
C ARG A 12 -83.59 8.02 70.14
N THR A 13 -83.09 9.25 70.27
CA THR A 13 -82.04 9.76 69.38
C THR A 13 -80.72 9.02 69.59
N ALA A 14 -80.38 8.67 70.83
CA ALA A 14 -79.21 7.85 71.14
C ALA A 14 -79.35 6.41 70.63
N ALA A 15 -80.55 5.83 70.68
CA ALA A 15 -80.82 4.51 70.11
C ALA A 15 -80.66 4.52 68.58
N VAL A 16 -81.24 5.51 67.89
CA VAL A 16 -81.10 5.68 66.43
C VAL A 16 -79.66 6.00 66.04
N TYR A 17 -78.94 6.80 66.84
CA TYR A 17 -77.51 7.07 66.61
C TYR A 17 -76.69 5.79 66.74
N ASN A 18 -76.93 4.97 67.76
CA ASN A 18 -76.24 3.69 67.93
C ASN A 18 -76.52 2.73 66.77
N GLU A 19 -77.78 2.64 66.33
CA GLU A 19 -78.19 1.83 65.17
C GLU A 19 -77.49 2.29 63.88
N ILE A 20 -77.46 3.59 63.60
CA ILE A 20 -76.74 4.16 62.45
C ILE A 20 -75.22 3.95 62.57
N THR A 21 -74.64 4.03 63.77
CA THR A 21 -73.20 3.75 63.95
C THR A 21 -72.85 2.28 63.80
N GLU A 22 -73.75 1.37 64.17
CA GLU A 22 -73.60 -0.06 63.91
C GLU A 22 -73.69 -0.34 62.40
N GLU A 23 -74.67 0.24 61.70
CA GLU A 23 -74.79 0.14 60.23
C GLU A 23 -73.58 0.75 59.50
N LEU A 24 -73.07 1.89 59.96
CA LEU A 24 -71.87 2.52 59.39
C LEU A 24 -70.63 1.65 59.60
N ALA A 25 -70.47 1.07 60.80
CA ALA A 25 -69.35 0.18 61.09
C ALA A 25 -69.40 -1.10 60.23
N GLU A 26 -70.59 -1.66 59.99
CA GLU A 26 -70.77 -2.79 59.08
C GLU A 26 -70.40 -2.43 57.63
N GLU A 27 -70.82 -1.25 57.14
CA GLU A 27 -70.49 -0.83 55.78
C GLU A 27 -69.03 -0.40 55.60
N GLU A 28 -68.41 0.20 56.61
CA GLU A 28 -66.97 0.47 56.59
C GLU A 28 -66.17 -0.83 56.51
N VAL A 29 -66.54 -1.84 57.31
CA VAL A 29 -65.93 -3.17 57.26
C VAL A 29 -66.13 -3.80 55.88
N ASN A 30 -67.33 -3.72 55.30
CA ASN A 30 -67.59 -4.23 53.94
C ASN A 30 -66.77 -3.50 52.87
N TYR A 31 -66.63 -2.18 52.97
CA TYR A 31 -65.81 -1.38 52.07
C TYR A 31 -64.32 -1.78 52.16
N TYR A 32 -63.78 -1.91 53.37
CA TYR A 32 -62.39 -2.33 53.56
C TYR A 32 -62.16 -3.78 53.10
N VAL A 33 -63.12 -4.69 53.33
CA VAL A 33 -63.06 -6.08 52.82
C VAL A 33 -63.10 -6.09 51.28
N SER A 34 -63.94 -5.28 50.65
CA SER A 34 -64.00 -5.14 49.19
C SER A 34 -62.68 -4.60 48.62
N LYS A 35 -62.10 -3.58 49.26
CA LYS A 35 -60.82 -2.99 48.87
C LYS A 35 -59.63 -3.95 49.09
N LEU A 36 -59.68 -4.76 50.15
CA LEU A 36 -58.69 -5.81 50.38
C LEU A 36 -58.79 -6.90 49.31
N ARG A 37 -60.02 -7.29 48.92
CA ARG A 37 -60.25 -8.23 47.82
C ARG A 37 -59.75 -7.68 46.48
N SER A 38 -59.98 -6.40 46.17
CA SER A 38 -59.43 -5.80 44.95
C SER A 38 -57.91 -5.80 44.95
N TYR A 39 -57.27 -5.42 46.05
CA TYR A 39 -55.80 -5.49 46.16
C TYR A 39 -55.26 -6.91 46.06
N GLN A 40 -55.98 -7.90 46.60
CA GLN A 40 -55.61 -9.30 46.48
C GLN A 40 -55.70 -9.77 45.03
N THR A 41 -56.75 -9.38 44.30
CA THR A 41 -56.85 -9.69 42.86
C THR A 41 -55.76 -9.02 42.01
N ASP A 42 -55.36 -7.80 42.35
CA ASP A 42 -54.28 -7.11 41.64
C ASP A 42 -52.91 -7.71 41.99
N TRP A 43 -52.72 -8.14 43.24
CA TRP A 43 -51.53 -8.89 43.65
C TRP A 43 -51.41 -10.22 42.92
N ASP A 44 -52.51 -10.98 42.78
CA ASP A 44 -52.52 -12.23 42.03
C ASP A 44 -52.21 -12.01 40.54
N LYS A 45 -52.75 -10.94 39.92
CA LYS A 45 -52.43 -10.55 38.54
C LYS A 45 -50.96 -10.17 38.38
N LEU A 46 -50.40 -9.40 39.31
CA LEU A 46 -48.98 -9.02 39.29
C LEU A 46 -48.08 -10.23 39.48
N LYS A 47 -48.45 -11.15 40.38
CA LYS A 47 -47.72 -12.41 40.59
C LYS A 47 -47.74 -13.29 39.34
N ALA A 48 -48.87 -13.38 38.64
CA ALA A 48 -48.96 -14.08 37.37
C ALA A 48 -48.05 -13.45 36.29
N LYS A 49 -48.00 -12.11 36.22
CA LYS A 49 -47.10 -11.39 35.30
C LYS A 49 -45.62 -11.62 35.63
N ILE A 50 -45.25 -11.68 36.91
CA ILE A 50 -43.88 -11.99 37.33
C ILE A 50 -43.47 -13.39 36.83
N ILE A 51 -44.33 -14.39 37.04
CA ILE A 51 -44.08 -15.76 36.56
C ILE A 51 -43.95 -15.80 35.03
N GLU A 52 -44.79 -15.06 34.30
CA GLU A 52 -44.69 -14.97 32.84
C GLU A 52 -43.37 -14.34 32.38
N VAL A 53 -42.92 -13.27 33.05
CA VAL A 53 -41.65 -12.60 32.75
C VAL A 53 -40.46 -13.49 33.10
N ASP A 54 -40.50 -14.20 34.22
CA ASP A 54 -39.45 -15.15 34.62
C ASP A 54 -39.33 -16.29 33.59
N CYS A 55 -40.46 -16.82 33.11
CA CYS A 55 -40.48 -17.83 32.05
C CYS A 55 -39.84 -17.30 30.75
N LYS A 56 -40.16 -16.05 30.35
CA LYS A 56 -39.54 -15.39 29.19
C LYS A 56 -38.04 -15.16 29.39
N ILE A 57 -37.59 -14.88 30.61
CA ILE A 57 -36.17 -14.72 30.94
C ILE A 57 -35.45 -16.07 30.80
N GLU A 58 -36.04 -17.17 31.26
CA GLU A 58 -35.47 -18.51 31.09
C GLU A 58 -35.38 -18.90 29.60
N GLU A 59 -36.45 -18.70 28.81
CA GLU A 59 -36.42 -18.94 27.36
C GLU A 59 -35.34 -18.12 26.65
N MET A 60 -35.15 -16.86 27.04
CA MET A 60 -34.11 -16.00 26.47
C MET A 60 -32.69 -16.45 26.87
N LYS A 61 -32.50 -16.96 28.10
CA LYS A 61 -31.23 -17.53 28.55
C LYS A 61 -30.89 -18.79 27.76
N ASP A 62 -31.84 -19.70 27.60
CA ASP A 62 -31.66 -20.92 26.82
C ASP A 62 -31.33 -20.61 25.35
N ARG A 63 -32.00 -19.62 24.76
CA ARG A 63 -31.72 -19.16 23.40
C ARG A 63 -30.31 -18.56 23.28
N LEU A 64 -29.88 -17.82 24.30
CA LEU A 64 -28.54 -17.21 24.35
C LEU A 64 -27.45 -18.27 24.51
N ASP A 65 -27.68 -19.31 25.32
CA ASP A 65 -26.74 -20.41 25.48
C ASP A 65 -26.66 -21.29 24.21
N LEU A 66 -27.78 -21.50 23.52
CA LEU A 66 -27.78 -22.14 22.20
C LEU A 66 -26.98 -21.31 21.17
N GLN A 67 -27.17 -19.99 21.15
CA GLN A 67 -26.40 -19.11 20.26
C GLN A 67 -24.91 -19.09 20.59
N LYS A 68 -24.53 -19.06 21.87
CA LYS A 68 -23.12 -19.20 22.29
C LYS A 68 -22.51 -20.51 21.82
N LYS A 69 -23.25 -21.62 21.91
CA LYS A 69 -22.80 -22.92 21.42
C LYS A 69 -22.58 -22.90 19.90
N ASN A 70 -23.52 -22.34 19.14
CA ASN A 70 -23.39 -22.20 17.69
C ASN A 70 -22.17 -21.33 17.30
N ILE A 71 -21.91 -20.25 18.05
CA ILE A 71 -20.72 -19.40 17.83
C ILE A 71 -19.45 -20.21 18.08
N ALA A 72 -19.37 -20.96 19.19
CA ALA A 72 -18.22 -21.79 19.49
C ALA A 72 -17.97 -22.87 18.42
N ASP A 73 -19.03 -23.49 17.91
CA ASP A 73 -18.94 -24.47 16.82
C ASP A 73 -18.44 -23.81 15.51
N CYS A 74 -18.94 -22.61 15.18
CA CYS A 74 -18.45 -21.84 14.03
C CYS A 74 -17.00 -21.39 14.18
N GLU A 75 -16.57 -20.99 15.38
CA GLU A 75 -15.18 -20.63 15.68
C GLU A 75 -14.24 -21.83 15.51
N ALA A 76 -14.64 -23.01 16.00
CA ALA A 76 -13.89 -24.25 15.82
C ALA A 76 -13.76 -24.66 14.34
N GLU A 77 -14.84 -24.52 13.55
CA GLU A 77 -14.79 -24.73 12.11
C GLU A 77 -13.87 -23.73 11.41
N LEU A 78 -13.92 -22.45 11.80
CA LEU A 78 -13.04 -21.41 11.24
C LEU A 78 -11.57 -21.72 11.53
N GLU A 79 -11.23 -22.12 12.76
CA GLU A 79 -9.87 -22.48 13.15
C GLU A 79 -9.36 -23.69 12.37
N SER A 80 -10.22 -24.68 12.12
CA SER A 80 -9.89 -25.84 11.28
C SER A 80 -9.58 -25.43 9.83
N ARG A 81 -10.37 -24.51 9.26
CA ARG A 81 -10.14 -23.99 7.89
C ARG A 81 -8.86 -23.17 7.81
N LEU A 82 -8.57 -22.34 8.80
CA LEU A 82 -7.32 -21.58 8.87
C LEU A 82 -6.08 -22.49 8.92
N LYS A 83 -6.16 -23.63 9.63
CA LYS A 83 -5.09 -24.64 9.63
C LYS A 83 -4.89 -25.27 8.24
N ILE A 84 -5.97 -25.57 7.52
CA ILE A 84 -5.90 -26.08 6.14
C ILE A 84 -5.27 -25.05 5.21
N ASP A 85 -5.67 -23.78 5.32
CA ASP A 85 -5.17 -22.71 4.47
C ASP A 85 -3.68 -22.40 4.73
N SER A 86 -3.27 -22.39 6.00
CA SER A 86 -1.86 -22.29 6.40
C SER A 86 -1.02 -23.45 5.82
N ASN A 87 -1.53 -24.67 5.88
CA ASN A 87 -0.86 -25.84 5.29
C ASN A 87 -0.79 -25.74 3.76
N ALA A 88 -1.85 -25.28 3.10
CA ALA A 88 -1.86 -25.03 1.65
C ALA A 88 -0.83 -23.96 1.26
N GLY A 89 -0.74 -22.86 2.01
CA GLY A 89 0.26 -21.80 1.81
C GLY A 89 1.69 -22.30 2.02
N ASN A 90 1.93 -23.13 3.03
CA ASN A 90 3.24 -23.75 3.25
C ASN A 90 3.62 -24.74 2.15
N ASN A 91 2.67 -25.51 1.64
CA ASN A 91 2.90 -26.41 0.51
C ASN A 91 3.19 -25.63 -0.78
N LEU A 92 2.46 -24.54 -1.06
CA LEU A 92 2.74 -23.64 -2.18
C LEU A 92 4.15 -23.07 -2.12
N ARG A 93 4.61 -22.63 -0.94
CA ARG A 93 6.00 -22.16 -0.74
C ARG A 93 7.02 -23.26 -1.02
N LYS A 94 6.77 -24.50 -0.56
CA LYS A 94 7.63 -25.65 -0.87
C LYS A 94 7.67 -25.94 -2.37
N PHE A 95 6.53 -25.95 -3.05
CA PHE A 95 6.47 -26.17 -4.50
C PHE A 95 7.13 -25.05 -5.30
N ALA A 96 7.00 -23.80 -4.85
CA ALA A 96 7.72 -22.67 -5.45
C ALA A 96 9.24 -22.84 -5.31
N GLY A 97 9.73 -23.24 -4.13
CA GLY A 97 11.16 -23.53 -3.92
C GLY A 97 11.68 -24.68 -4.79
N ILE A 98 10.92 -25.78 -4.90
CA ILE A 98 11.27 -26.91 -5.78
C ILE A 98 11.30 -26.45 -7.25
N LYS A 99 10.33 -25.62 -7.68
CA LYS A 99 10.29 -25.06 -9.04
C LYS A 99 11.52 -24.18 -9.32
N GLU A 100 11.93 -23.34 -8.36
CA GLU A 100 13.14 -22.52 -8.46
C GLU A 100 14.38 -23.40 -8.65
N GLN A 101 14.53 -24.44 -7.81
CA GLN A 101 15.65 -25.38 -7.89
C GLN A 101 15.69 -26.13 -9.22
N ILE A 102 14.55 -26.60 -9.73
CA ILE A 102 14.46 -27.25 -11.04
C ILE A 102 14.87 -26.27 -12.14
N LYS A 103 14.43 -25.00 -12.07
CA LYS A 103 14.76 -23.98 -13.07
C LYS A 103 16.26 -23.65 -13.07
N SER A 104 16.87 -23.50 -11.89
CA SER A 104 18.32 -23.32 -11.74
C SER A 104 19.10 -24.54 -12.25
N GLY A 105 18.62 -25.75 -11.95
CA GLY A 105 19.21 -26.99 -12.46
C GLY A 105 19.13 -27.10 -13.98
N LEU A 106 18.03 -26.67 -14.58
CA LEU A 106 17.83 -26.68 -16.03
C LEU A 106 18.75 -25.68 -16.74
N LEU A 107 18.94 -24.48 -16.17
CA LEU A 107 19.93 -23.49 -16.62
C LEU A 107 21.35 -24.06 -16.58
N LEU A 108 21.73 -24.70 -15.46
CA LEU A 108 23.05 -25.33 -15.36
C LEU A 108 23.25 -26.46 -16.39
N LEU A 109 22.21 -27.24 -16.66
CA LEU A 109 22.25 -28.29 -17.68
C LEU A 109 22.33 -27.72 -19.09
N GLN A 110 21.65 -26.60 -19.38
CA GLN A 110 21.80 -25.88 -20.65
C GLN A 110 23.22 -25.35 -20.82
N GLU A 111 23.81 -24.77 -19.78
CA GLU A 111 25.19 -24.28 -19.79
C GLU A 111 26.18 -25.42 -20.04
N LYS A 112 26.00 -26.55 -19.35
CA LYS A 112 26.82 -27.76 -19.56
C LYS A 112 26.67 -28.32 -20.96
N LYS A 113 25.46 -28.31 -21.52
CA LYS A 113 25.21 -28.72 -22.90
C LYS A 113 25.97 -27.82 -23.87
N ARG A 114 25.88 -26.49 -23.70
CA ARG A 114 26.60 -25.51 -24.53
C ARG A 114 28.11 -25.75 -24.49
N ASN A 115 28.68 -25.93 -23.30
CA ASN A 115 30.12 -26.22 -23.15
C ASN A 115 30.52 -27.55 -23.78
N LEU A 116 29.67 -28.58 -23.75
CA LEU A 116 29.93 -29.86 -24.42
C LEU A 116 29.85 -29.74 -25.94
N GLU A 117 28.92 -28.94 -26.47
CA GLU A 117 28.80 -28.65 -27.90
C GLU A 117 30.02 -27.88 -28.42
N GLU A 118 30.50 -26.90 -27.66
CA GLU A 118 31.70 -26.12 -27.98
C GLU A 118 32.95 -27.02 -27.98
N ARG A 119 33.15 -27.83 -26.93
CA ARG A 119 34.23 -28.82 -26.88
C ARG A 119 34.18 -29.84 -28.02
N LEU A 120 32.98 -30.24 -28.45
CA LEU A 120 32.80 -31.13 -29.61
C LEU A 120 33.19 -30.45 -30.92
N SER A 121 32.98 -29.14 -31.04
CA SER A 121 33.46 -28.34 -32.17
C SER A 121 34.98 -28.30 -32.16
N ASP A 122 35.61 -27.95 -31.04
CA ASP A 122 37.07 -27.89 -30.91
C ASP A 122 37.72 -29.24 -31.24
N LEU A 123 37.16 -30.34 -30.71
CA LEU A 123 37.62 -31.70 -31.01
C LEU A 123 37.48 -32.06 -32.48
N ARG A 124 36.44 -31.59 -33.17
CA ARG A 124 36.28 -31.78 -34.62
C ARG A 124 37.32 -31.00 -35.40
N ASP A 125 37.60 -29.77 -34.99
CA ASP A 125 38.60 -28.94 -35.67
C ASP A 125 40.00 -29.54 -35.52
N ILE A 126 40.36 -29.98 -34.31
CA ILE A 126 41.61 -30.73 -34.05
C ILE A 126 41.65 -32.03 -34.87
N PHE A 127 40.53 -32.78 -34.94
CA PHE A 127 40.48 -34.01 -35.74
C PHE A 127 40.67 -33.73 -37.24
N ASN A 128 40.12 -32.63 -37.75
CA ASN A 128 40.28 -32.22 -39.14
C ASN A 128 41.73 -31.79 -39.44
N GLU A 129 42.38 -31.07 -38.51
CA GLU A 129 43.80 -30.73 -38.61
C GLU A 129 44.69 -31.98 -38.63
N ILE A 130 44.47 -32.92 -37.71
CA ILE A 130 45.24 -34.18 -37.65
C ILE A 130 45.06 -34.98 -38.95
N ASN A 131 43.85 -35.07 -39.50
CA ASN A 131 43.61 -35.75 -40.78
C ASN A 131 44.27 -35.03 -41.97
N ALA A 132 44.32 -33.69 -41.94
CA ALA A 132 45.02 -32.92 -42.96
C ALA A 132 46.54 -33.18 -42.89
N ASP A 133 47.11 -33.21 -41.68
CA ASP A 133 48.52 -33.54 -41.45
C ASP A 133 48.85 -34.99 -41.85
N GLU A 134 47.98 -35.95 -41.56
CA GLU A 134 48.15 -37.35 -41.99
C GLU A 134 48.14 -37.46 -43.53
N ARG A 135 47.28 -36.70 -44.21
CA ARG A 135 47.27 -36.61 -45.68
C ARG A 135 48.57 -36.01 -46.22
N ILE A 136 49.06 -34.92 -45.62
CA ILE A 136 50.34 -34.32 -46.02
C ILE A 136 51.48 -35.33 -45.83
N LYS A 137 51.60 -35.95 -44.66
CA LYS A 137 52.66 -36.92 -44.37
C LYS A 137 52.59 -38.18 -45.24
N SER A 138 51.39 -38.68 -45.56
CA SER A 138 51.24 -39.81 -46.49
C SER A 138 51.66 -39.45 -47.92
N THR A 139 51.38 -38.22 -48.38
CA THR A 139 51.89 -37.74 -49.68
C THR A 139 53.40 -37.54 -49.69
N GLU A 140 54.00 -37.07 -48.59
CA GLU A 140 55.45 -36.96 -48.45
C GLU A 140 56.13 -38.33 -48.40
N LEU A 141 55.56 -39.30 -47.69
CA LEU A 141 56.01 -40.68 -47.69
C LEU A 141 55.98 -41.30 -49.09
N ALA A 142 54.90 -41.09 -49.84
CA ALA A 142 54.79 -41.56 -51.22
C ALA A 142 55.89 -40.95 -52.11
N ARG A 143 56.12 -39.63 -52.01
CA ARG A 143 57.22 -38.95 -52.73
C ARG A 143 58.61 -39.47 -52.34
N SER A 144 58.83 -39.73 -51.05
CA SER A 144 60.09 -40.32 -50.58
C SER A 144 60.28 -41.73 -51.14
N HIS A 145 59.20 -42.53 -51.24
CA HIS A 145 59.26 -43.88 -51.79
C HIS A 145 59.54 -43.87 -53.30
N GLU A 146 58.95 -42.93 -54.05
CA GLU A 146 59.28 -42.69 -55.46
C GLU A 146 60.74 -42.25 -55.63
N ALA A 147 61.25 -41.37 -54.78
CA ALA A 147 62.65 -40.92 -54.82
C ALA A 147 63.65 -42.06 -54.50
N ILE A 148 63.31 -42.95 -53.57
CA ILE A 148 64.10 -44.14 -53.24
C ILE A 148 64.10 -45.12 -54.42
N SER A 149 62.94 -45.44 -55.01
CA SER A 149 62.88 -46.36 -56.15
C SER A 149 63.59 -45.82 -57.40
N ALA A 150 63.55 -44.51 -57.63
CA ALA A 150 64.33 -43.85 -58.67
C ALA A 150 65.84 -43.93 -58.39
N SER A 151 66.24 -43.77 -57.12
CA SER A 151 67.65 -43.88 -56.69
C SER A 151 68.17 -45.32 -56.78
N ASP A 152 67.37 -46.32 -56.40
CA ASP A 152 67.70 -47.74 -56.56
C ASP A 152 67.83 -48.13 -58.03
N SER A 153 66.93 -47.65 -58.89
CA SER A 153 67.04 -47.83 -60.33
C SER A 153 68.33 -47.23 -60.90
N ARG A 154 68.74 -46.06 -60.38
CA ARG A 154 69.98 -45.39 -60.75
C ARG A 154 71.22 -46.12 -60.23
N LEU A 155 71.16 -46.68 -59.01
CA LEU A 155 72.20 -47.52 -58.44
C LEU A 155 72.37 -48.81 -59.23
N ASN A 156 71.29 -49.48 -59.62
CA ASN A 156 71.34 -50.68 -60.47
C ASN A 156 71.96 -50.38 -61.84
N ALA A 157 71.59 -49.27 -62.49
CA ALA A 157 72.19 -48.85 -63.75
C ALA A 157 73.68 -48.47 -63.61
N LEU A 158 74.07 -47.89 -62.48
CA LEU A 158 75.48 -47.62 -62.15
C LEU A 158 76.24 -48.91 -61.84
N HIS A 159 75.61 -49.87 -61.17
CA HIS A 159 76.20 -51.17 -60.87
C HIS A 159 76.43 -51.98 -62.15
N GLU A 160 75.49 -51.98 -63.09
CA GLU A 160 75.70 -52.56 -64.43
C GLU A 160 76.88 -51.90 -65.17
N LYS A 161 76.97 -50.56 -65.11
CA LYS A 161 78.11 -49.83 -65.68
C LYS A 161 79.42 -50.14 -64.96
N LEU A 162 79.39 -50.38 -63.65
CA LEU A 162 80.54 -50.74 -62.85
C LEU A 162 81.00 -52.17 -63.14
N VAL A 163 80.08 -53.13 -63.30
CA VAL A 163 80.40 -54.50 -63.74
C VAL A 163 80.99 -54.49 -65.16
N GLN A 164 80.47 -53.65 -66.07
CA GLN A 164 81.07 -53.44 -67.38
C GLN A 164 82.47 -52.79 -67.28
N ALA A 165 82.64 -51.85 -66.35
CA ALA A 165 83.94 -51.22 -66.06
C ALA A 165 84.92 -52.19 -65.40
N GLU A 166 84.46 -53.13 -64.58
CA GLU A 166 85.27 -54.18 -63.94
C GLU A 166 85.69 -55.22 -64.97
N ILE A 167 84.79 -55.67 -65.86
CA ILE A 167 85.15 -56.56 -66.97
C ILE A 167 86.18 -55.90 -67.91
N THR A 168 86.09 -54.58 -68.12
CA THR A 168 87.09 -53.83 -68.90
C THR A 168 88.38 -53.56 -68.12
N ALA A 169 88.29 -53.37 -66.79
CA ALA A 169 89.44 -53.24 -65.90
C ALA A 169 90.18 -54.56 -65.70
N GLU A 170 89.51 -55.71 -65.62
CA GLU A 170 90.11 -57.06 -65.61
C GLU A 170 90.87 -57.31 -66.93
N ARG A 171 90.30 -56.91 -68.07
CA ARG A 171 90.97 -56.92 -69.39
C ARG A 171 92.17 -55.96 -69.48
N LEU A 172 92.19 -54.89 -68.68
CA LEU A 172 93.31 -53.94 -68.58
C LEU A 172 94.35 -54.36 -67.53
N LYS A 173 93.96 -55.15 -66.52
CA LYS A 173 94.84 -55.74 -65.49
C LYS A 173 95.76 -56.82 -66.07
N GLU A 174 95.33 -57.50 -67.14
CA GLU A 174 96.18 -58.43 -67.91
C GLU A 174 97.28 -57.73 -68.73
N ASN A 175 97.15 -56.42 -69.01
CA ASN A 175 98.13 -55.63 -69.79
C ASN A 175 98.93 -54.62 -68.95
N GLY A 176 98.91 -54.71 -67.62
CA GLY A 176 99.46 -53.68 -66.73
C GLY A 176 100.43 -54.19 -65.65
N SER A 177 101.04 -55.36 -65.80
CA SER A 177 101.89 -55.99 -64.77
C SER A 177 103.29 -55.37 -64.60
N LEU A 178 103.57 -54.16 -65.10
CA LEU A 178 104.91 -53.55 -65.06
C LEU A 178 104.97 -52.10 -64.57
N LEU A 179 103.93 -51.55 -63.92
CA LEU A 179 103.94 -50.17 -63.44
C LEU A 179 103.39 -49.98 -62.00
N ALA A 180 103.52 -50.99 -61.14
CA ALA A 180 102.97 -50.97 -59.77
C ALA A 180 103.95 -50.47 -58.68
N GLU A 181 105.24 -50.27 -59.00
CA GLU A 181 106.27 -50.06 -57.96
C GLU A 181 106.59 -48.58 -57.68
N LYS A 182 106.12 -47.63 -58.52
CA LYS A 182 106.39 -46.19 -58.33
C LYS A 182 105.19 -45.35 -57.89
N TYR A 183 104.00 -45.94 -57.77
CA TYR A 183 102.77 -45.22 -57.38
C TYR A 183 102.52 -45.17 -55.86
N ASP A 184 103.09 -46.09 -55.08
CA ASP A 184 102.70 -46.28 -53.67
C ASP A 184 103.22 -45.17 -52.72
N GLU A 185 104.24 -44.42 -53.13
CA GLU A 185 104.83 -43.36 -52.29
C GLU A 185 104.13 -42.00 -52.46
N VAL A 186 103.65 -41.70 -53.68
CA VAL A 186 102.87 -40.48 -53.98
C VAL A 186 101.43 -40.61 -53.46
N TYR A 187 100.85 -41.83 -53.46
CA TYR A 187 99.51 -42.09 -52.92
C TYR A 187 99.38 -41.85 -51.41
N LYS A 188 100.45 -42.10 -50.64
CA LYS A 188 100.43 -41.94 -49.17
C LYS A 188 100.51 -40.48 -48.73
N ARG A 189 101.22 -39.60 -49.46
CA ARG A 189 101.27 -38.16 -49.15
C ARG A 189 99.98 -37.44 -49.51
N LEU A 190 99.37 -37.74 -50.65
CA LEU A 190 98.14 -37.10 -51.12
C LEU A 190 96.92 -37.40 -50.22
N ASN A 191 96.83 -38.61 -49.66
CA ASN A 191 95.72 -39.00 -48.77
C ASN A 191 95.78 -38.33 -47.39
N SER A 192 96.97 -37.96 -46.91
CA SER A 192 97.12 -37.30 -45.61
C SER A 192 96.56 -35.86 -45.64
N HIS A 193 96.92 -35.08 -46.67
CA HIS A 193 96.41 -33.70 -46.87
C HIS A 193 94.93 -33.65 -47.25
N LEU A 194 94.42 -34.64 -47.99
CA LEU A 194 92.98 -34.73 -48.29
C LEU A 194 92.13 -35.03 -47.04
N SER A 195 92.70 -35.68 -46.01
CA SER A 195 91.96 -36.01 -44.78
C SER A 195 91.81 -34.83 -43.82
N THR A 196 92.80 -33.94 -43.74
CA THR A 196 92.75 -32.69 -42.98
C THR A 196 91.82 -31.69 -43.65
N ILE A 197 91.96 -31.49 -44.96
CA ILE A 197 91.07 -30.59 -45.73
C ILE A 197 89.61 -31.06 -45.68
N LYS A 198 89.34 -32.37 -45.71
CA LYS A 198 87.97 -32.91 -45.54
C LYS A 198 87.40 -32.65 -44.15
N LYS A 199 88.17 -32.87 -43.08
CA LYS A 199 87.73 -32.59 -41.71
C LYS A 199 87.44 -31.11 -41.49
N GLU A 200 88.27 -30.24 -42.04
CA GLU A 200 88.07 -28.78 -41.95
C GLU A 200 86.89 -28.31 -42.78
N ARG A 201 86.66 -28.86 -43.99
CA ARG A 201 85.45 -28.60 -44.79
C ARG A 201 84.18 -29.09 -44.10
N GLU A 202 84.22 -30.23 -43.42
CA GLU A 202 83.08 -30.74 -42.64
C GLU A 202 82.78 -29.84 -41.43
N ILE A 203 83.80 -29.29 -40.76
CA ILE A 203 83.64 -28.32 -39.68
C ILE A 203 83.07 -27.01 -40.23
N LEU A 204 83.58 -26.53 -41.37
CA LEU A 204 83.11 -25.28 -42.01
C LEU A 204 81.66 -25.39 -42.51
N ASN A 205 81.29 -26.53 -43.11
CA ASN A 205 79.91 -26.81 -43.52
C ASN A 205 78.97 -26.98 -42.33
N LYS A 206 79.44 -27.57 -41.21
CA LYS A 206 78.68 -27.62 -39.96
C LYS A 206 78.46 -26.21 -39.41
N ASP A 207 79.51 -25.40 -39.30
CA ASP A 207 79.41 -24.03 -38.81
C ASP A 207 78.49 -23.18 -39.72
N GLU A 208 78.53 -23.37 -41.04
CA GLU A 208 77.64 -22.69 -41.99
C GLU A 208 76.18 -23.14 -41.89
N SER A 209 75.93 -24.44 -41.69
CA SER A 209 74.58 -24.96 -41.44
C SER A 209 73.99 -24.45 -40.12
N VAL A 210 74.83 -24.28 -39.08
CA VAL A 210 74.40 -23.76 -37.78
C VAL A 210 74.09 -22.27 -37.87
N ILE A 211 74.91 -21.49 -38.58
CA ILE A 211 74.65 -20.06 -38.82
C ILE A 211 73.39 -19.84 -39.68
N SER A 212 73.21 -20.65 -40.73
CA SER A 212 72.01 -20.61 -41.58
C SER A 212 70.75 -20.96 -40.80
N ALA A 213 70.78 -22.06 -40.02
CA ALA A 213 69.67 -22.49 -39.18
C ALA A 213 69.35 -21.45 -38.08
N GLY A 214 70.37 -20.86 -37.47
CA GLY A 214 70.22 -19.78 -36.50
C GLY A 214 69.57 -18.53 -37.12
N GLY A 215 69.98 -18.14 -38.32
CA GLY A 215 69.41 -17.01 -39.07
C GLY A 215 67.95 -17.21 -39.48
N GLU A 216 67.58 -18.42 -39.92
CA GLU A 216 66.17 -18.77 -40.19
C GLU A 216 65.32 -18.73 -38.92
N GLN A 217 65.88 -19.18 -37.79
CA GLN A 217 65.18 -19.17 -36.52
C GLN A 217 64.98 -17.75 -35.97
N VAL A 218 65.94 -16.84 -36.17
CA VAL A 218 65.77 -15.40 -35.86
C VAL A 218 64.69 -14.77 -36.74
N LYS A 219 64.66 -15.07 -38.05
CA LYS A 219 63.58 -14.59 -38.94
C LYS A 219 62.20 -15.09 -38.51
N PHE A 220 62.11 -16.35 -38.09
CA PHE A 220 60.87 -16.92 -37.59
C PHE A 220 60.40 -16.23 -36.29
N LEU A 221 61.30 -16.00 -35.34
CA LEU A 221 60.98 -15.29 -34.09
C LEU A 221 60.61 -13.82 -34.35
N ALA A 222 61.28 -13.15 -35.30
CA ALA A 222 60.95 -11.78 -35.70
C ALA A 222 59.54 -11.69 -36.30
N ALA A 223 59.15 -12.65 -37.16
CA ALA A 223 57.80 -12.73 -37.70
C ALA A 223 56.74 -13.00 -36.60
N GLN A 224 57.06 -13.82 -35.59
CA GLN A 224 56.19 -13.99 -34.42
C GLN A 224 56.04 -12.70 -33.61
N LEU A 225 57.13 -11.95 -33.42
CA LEU A 225 57.13 -10.68 -32.71
C LEU A 225 56.26 -9.64 -33.43
N GLU A 226 56.33 -9.57 -34.76
CA GLU A 226 55.50 -8.69 -35.60
C GLU A 226 54.01 -9.05 -35.54
N LYS A 227 53.71 -10.36 -35.50
CA LYS A 227 52.33 -10.85 -35.27
C LYS A 227 51.80 -10.47 -33.88
N ILE A 228 52.64 -10.50 -32.85
CA ILE A 228 52.25 -10.10 -31.50
C ILE A 228 52.10 -8.58 -31.40
N SER A 229 52.95 -7.79 -32.05
CA SER A 229 52.80 -6.32 -32.04
C SER A 229 51.54 -5.85 -32.74
N SER A 230 51.20 -6.43 -33.90
CA SER A 230 49.95 -6.11 -34.59
C SER A 230 48.72 -6.54 -33.77
N ARG A 231 48.79 -7.68 -33.07
CA ARG A 231 47.75 -8.10 -32.14
C ARG A 231 47.59 -7.12 -30.98
N LEU A 232 48.69 -6.65 -30.38
CA LEU A 232 48.67 -5.63 -29.32
C LEU A 232 48.03 -4.31 -29.78
N GLU A 233 48.36 -3.84 -30.99
CA GLU A 233 47.73 -2.63 -31.55
C GLU A 233 46.23 -2.81 -31.76
N SER A 234 45.81 -3.97 -32.28
CA SER A 234 44.38 -4.27 -32.46
C SER A 234 43.62 -4.34 -31.12
N MET A 235 44.26 -4.87 -30.07
CA MET A 235 43.67 -4.95 -28.72
C MET A 235 43.62 -3.59 -28.04
N ALA A 236 44.64 -2.75 -28.20
CA ALA A 236 44.62 -1.37 -27.72
C ALA A 236 43.47 -0.57 -28.36
N ALA A 237 43.28 -0.70 -29.69
CA ALA A 237 42.16 -0.07 -30.38
C ALA A 237 40.79 -0.58 -29.91
N ALA A 238 40.66 -1.89 -29.65
CA ALA A 238 39.43 -2.48 -29.10
C ALA A 238 39.16 -1.98 -27.68
N ARG A 239 40.21 -1.82 -26.86
CA ARG A 239 40.10 -1.24 -25.51
C ARG A 239 39.63 0.21 -25.56
N ASP A 240 40.22 1.03 -26.43
CA ASP A 240 39.84 2.43 -26.59
C ASP A 240 38.37 2.56 -27.03
N SER A 241 37.87 1.66 -27.89
CA SER A 241 36.45 1.65 -28.27
C SER A 241 35.53 1.28 -27.10
N VAL A 242 35.91 0.27 -26.31
CA VAL A 242 35.16 -0.11 -25.10
C VAL A 242 35.18 1.00 -24.05
N ASP A 243 36.31 1.68 -23.84
CA ASP A 243 36.41 2.83 -22.93
C ASP A 243 35.50 3.99 -23.39
N ALA A 244 35.40 4.24 -24.71
CA ALA A 244 34.48 5.24 -25.27
C ALA A 244 33.00 4.86 -25.07
N GLU A 245 32.64 3.60 -25.25
CA GLU A 245 31.28 3.10 -25.01
C GLU A 245 30.90 3.19 -23.52
N ILE A 246 31.80 2.80 -22.61
CA ILE A 246 31.61 2.95 -21.16
C ILE A 246 31.37 4.42 -20.78
N LEU A 247 32.13 5.35 -21.34
CA LEU A 247 31.92 6.79 -21.12
C LEU A 247 30.52 7.23 -21.58
N SER A 248 30.08 6.80 -22.76
CA SER A 248 28.76 7.15 -23.28
C SER A 248 27.62 6.61 -22.43
N LEU A 249 27.71 5.36 -21.97
CA LEU A 249 26.72 4.75 -21.08
C LEU A 249 26.69 5.44 -19.71
N LYS A 250 27.85 5.88 -19.21
CA LYS A 250 27.95 6.62 -17.96
C LYS A 250 27.31 8.02 -18.06
N ASP A 251 27.49 8.70 -19.19
CA ASP A 251 26.86 9.98 -19.48
C ASP A 251 25.34 9.86 -19.62
N GLU A 252 24.82 8.70 -20.07
CA GLU A 252 23.38 8.40 -20.02
C GLU A 252 22.87 8.05 -18.62
N TRP A 253 23.64 7.30 -17.83
CA TRP A 253 23.24 6.82 -16.51
C TRP A 253 23.18 7.93 -15.44
N MET A 254 24.14 8.84 -15.45
CA MET A 254 24.27 9.90 -14.44
C MET A 254 23.09 10.90 -14.39
N PRO A 255 22.52 11.38 -15.50
CA PRO A 255 21.30 12.21 -15.44
C PRO A 255 20.08 11.40 -15.02
N LEU A 256 19.96 10.12 -15.42
CA LEU A 256 18.86 9.26 -15.01
C LEU A 256 18.81 9.08 -13.49
N THR A 257 19.97 8.82 -12.86
CA THR A 257 20.04 8.64 -11.41
C THR A 257 19.74 9.92 -10.63
N LYS A 258 20.17 11.08 -11.14
CA LYS A 258 19.77 12.38 -10.59
C LYS A 258 18.26 12.60 -10.70
N GLU A 259 17.67 12.33 -11.86
CA GLU A 259 16.22 12.49 -12.04
C GLU A 259 15.42 11.55 -11.11
N ILE A 260 15.87 10.31 -10.91
CA ILE A 260 15.28 9.38 -9.96
C ILE A 260 15.32 9.96 -8.53
N ALA A 261 16.46 10.50 -8.09
CA ALA A 261 16.61 11.08 -6.76
C ALA A 261 15.68 12.30 -6.57
N ASP A 262 15.63 13.22 -7.53
CA ASP A 262 14.76 14.40 -7.47
C ASP A 262 13.29 14.03 -7.43
N ARG A 263 12.89 13.00 -8.19
CA ARG A 263 11.51 12.51 -8.18
C ARG A 263 11.17 11.71 -6.93
N GLN A 264 12.13 11.02 -6.33
CA GLN A 264 11.92 10.34 -5.06
C GLN A 264 11.58 11.35 -3.96
N ILE A 265 12.29 12.48 -3.89
CA ILE A 265 11.97 13.58 -2.97
C ILE A 265 10.56 14.11 -3.21
N LYS A 266 10.12 14.23 -4.48
CA LYS A 266 8.74 14.63 -4.81
C LYS A 266 7.70 13.60 -4.37
N ILE A 267 7.98 12.31 -4.54
CA ILE A 267 7.12 11.21 -4.10
C ILE A 267 6.96 11.26 -2.57
N ASP A 268 8.05 11.47 -1.84
CA ASP A 268 8.03 11.52 -0.38
C ASP A 268 7.19 12.72 0.10
N ASN A 269 7.42 13.92 -0.46
CA ASN A 269 6.61 15.11 -0.16
C ASN A 269 5.12 14.92 -0.49
N LEU A 270 4.79 14.28 -1.62
CA LEU A 270 3.40 13.96 -1.98
C LEU A 270 2.80 12.91 -1.04
N GLY A 271 3.61 11.94 -0.58
CA GLY A 271 3.24 10.96 0.42
C GLY A 271 2.82 11.62 1.74
N ASP A 272 3.62 12.56 2.24
CA ASP A 272 3.34 13.32 3.46
C ASP A 272 2.04 14.14 3.32
N ILE A 273 1.82 14.78 2.18
CA ILE A 273 0.59 15.54 1.90
C ILE A 273 -0.64 14.62 1.90
N VAL A 274 -0.55 13.45 1.26
CA VAL A 274 -1.63 12.46 1.22
C VAL A 274 -1.94 11.94 2.62
N GLU A 275 -0.91 11.64 3.41
CA GLU A 275 -1.09 11.17 4.80
C GLU A 275 -1.74 12.25 5.68
N ALA A 276 -1.28 13.51 5.57
CA ALA A 276 -1.86 14.63 6.33
C ALA A 276 -3.34 14.85 5.97
N LYS A 277 -3.68 14.82 4.68
CA LYS A 277 -5.07 14.95 4.21
C LYS A 277 -5.94 13.77 4.61
N GLN A 278 -5.40 12.55 4.62
CA GLN A 278 -6.12 11.37 5.10
C GLN A 278 -6.47 11.51 6.58
N LYS A 279 -5.51 11.93 7.42
CA LYS A 279 -5.76 12.21 8.84
C LYS A 279 -6.79 13.32 9.04
N GLU A 280 -6.76 14.37 8.22
CA GLU A 280 -7.78 15.43 8.25
C GLU A 280 -9.17 14.88 7.89
N LEU A 281 -9.27 14.04 6.86
CA LEU A 281 -10.52 13.41 6.45
C LEU A 281 -11.07 12.49 7.55
N ASP A 282 -10.23 11.65 8.15
CA ASP A 282 -10.62 10.74 9.23
C ASP A 282 -11.12 11.53 10.46
N ALA A 283 -10.45 12.63 10.81
CA ALA A 283 -10.88 13.51 11.88
C ALA A 283 -12.23 14.19 11.59
N LEU A 284 -12.51 14.55 10.33
CA LEU A 284 -13.81 15.09 9.93
C LEU A 284 -14.90 14.03 9.98
N THR A 285 -14.61 12.78 9.60
CA THR A 285 -15.55 11.65 9.70
C THR A 285 -15.96 11.40 11.15
N VAL A 286 -14.99 11.31 12.07
CA VAL A 286 -15.27 11.13 13.51
C VAL A 286 -16.12 12.29 14.06
N LYS A 287 -15.83 13.53 13.65
CA LYS A 287 -16.66 14.69 14.03
C LYS A 287 -18.08 14.60 13.47
N LYS A 288 -18.24 14.19 12.21
CA LYS A 288 -19.55 13.99 11.58
C LYS A 288 -20.35 12.94 12.34
N ASP A 289 -19.75 11.79 12.64
CA ASP A 289 -20.42 10.69 13.36
C ASP A 289 -20.87 11.14 14.76
N GLY A 290 -20.03 11.90 15.46
CA GLY A 290 -20.37 12.49 16.75
C GLY A 290 -21.54 13.47 16.68
N LEU A 291 -21.57 14.34 15.67
CA LEU A 291 -22.70 15.25 15.42
C LEU A 291 -23.97 14.48 15.06
N SER A 292 -23.87 13.50 14.17
CA SER A 292 -25.00 12.68 13.71
C SER A 292 -25.63 11.89 14.86
N ALA A 293 -24.82 11.33 15.75
CA ALA A 293 -25.29 10.68 16.97
C ALA A 293 -26.04 11.66 17.88
N ARG A 294 -25.49 12.88 18.08
CA ARG A 294 -26.14 13.92 18.90
C ARG A 294 -27.47 14.39 18.28
N ILE A 295 -27.50 14.62 16.96
CA ILE A 295 -28.70 14.97 16.21
C ILE A 295 -29.76 13.87 16.37
N THR A 296 -29.36 12.60 16.28
CA THR A 296 -30.28 11.45 16.44
C THR A 296 -30.90 11.43 17.84
N VAL A 297 -30.11 11.66 18.90
CA VAL A 297 -30.61 11.77 20.27
C VAL A 297 -31.61 12.91 20.41
N LEU A 298 -31.26 14.11 19.93
CA LEU A 298 -32.14 15.29 20.02
C LEU A 298 -33.43 15.13 19.18
N LYS A 299 -33.34 14.50 18.01
CA LYS A 299 -34.53 14.14 17.21
C LYS A 299 -35.40 13.11 17.92
N GLY A 300 -34.78 12.13 18.58
CA GLY A 300 -35.47 11.18 19.45
C GLY A 300 -36.25 11.91 20.55
N MET A 301 -35.59 12.81 21.29
CA MET A 301 -36.23 13.64 22.31
C MET A 301 -37.36 14.51 21.74
N SER A 302 -37.18 15.10 20.56
CA SER A 302 -38.24 15.87 19.90
C SER A 302 -39.43 14.99 19.48
N ASN A 303 -39.19 13.74 19.07
CA ASN A 303 -40.25 12.80 18.75
C ASN A 303 -40.96 12.30 20.01
N ASP A 304 -40.24 12.02 21.10
CA ASP A 304 -40.85 11.68 22.39
C ASP A 304 -41.74 12.83 22.90
N LEU A 305 -41.29 14.08 22.71
CA LEU A 305 -42.12 15.25 23.00
C LEU A 305 -43.38 15.27 22.13
N ARG A 306 -43.29 14.99 20.83
CA ARG A 306 -44.48 14.86 19.97
C ARG A 306 -45.40 13.77 20.51
N ASP A 307 -44.89 12.57 20.76
CA ASP A 307 -45.68 11.45 21.24
C ASP A 307 -46.40 11.76 22.56
N SER A 308 -45.75 12.52 23.47
CA SER A 308 -46.35 12.99 24.73
C SER A 308 -47.51 13.98 24.58
N VAL A 309 -47.59 14.70 23.45
CA VAL A 309 -48.73 15.58 23.10
C VAL A 309 -49.97 14.78 22.66
N GLY A 310 -49.90 13.44 22.66
CA GLY A 310 -50.95 12.58 22.11
C GLY A 310 -50.85 12.39 20.60
N ILE A 311 -49.71 12.78 20.00
CA ILE A 311 -49.45 12.69 18.55
C ILE A 311 -49.01 11.29 18.12
N GLY A 312 -48.73 10.39 19.08
CA GLY A 312 -48.37 8.99 18.81
C GLY A 312 -49.42 8.21 18.01
N ASN A 313 -50.67 8.68 17.97
CA ASN A 313 -51.79 8.05 17.26
C ASN A 313 -52.14 8.82 15.97
N GLY A 314 -51.40 8.58 14.87
CA GLY A 314 -51.87 8.75 13.47
C GLY A 314 -52.22 10.16 12.93
N LEU A 315 -52.66 11.11 13.76
CA LEU A 315 -53.33 12.35 13.35
C LEU A 315 -52.42 13.30 12.56
N LEU A 316 -51.14 13.41 12.93
CA LEU A 316 -50.13 14.18 12.20
C LEU A 316 -49.50 13.42 11.01
N LYS A 317 -49.68 12.09 10.94
CA LYS A 317 -49.34 11.30 9.75
C LYS A 317 -50.42 11.44 8.67
N ASP A 318 -51.66 11.66 9.07
CA ASP A 318 -52.82 11.93 8.22
C ASP A 318 -53.05 13.44 7.96
N LYS A 319 -51.98 14.22 7.75
CA LYS A 319 -52.08 15.64 7.36
C LYS A 319 -52.98 15.89 6.14
N ASN A 320 -53.14 14.88 5.28
CA ASN A 320 -54.03 14.94 4.12
C ASN A 320 -55.52 14.98 4.50
N ASN A 321 -55.91 14.41 5.66
CA ASN A 321 -57.29 14.42 6.15
C ASN A 321 -57.61 15.69 6.95
N PHE A 322 -56.60 16.37 7.50
CA PHE A 322 -56.75 17.58 8.32
C PHE A 322 -55.84 18.73 7.82
N PRO A 323 -56.12 19.33 6.65
CA PRO A 323 -55.29 20.42 6.10
C PRO A 323 -55.30 21.71 6.97
N ALA A 324 -56.29 21.84 7.86
CA ALA A 324 -56.43 22.97 8.78
C ALA A 324 -55.63 22.80 10.11
N LEU A 325 -54.86 21.72 10.24
CA LEU A 325 -53.95 21.47 11.37
C LEU A 325 -52.53 21.93 11.01
N LEU A 326 -52.04 22.97 11.68
CA LEU A 326 -50.71 23.54 11.41
C LEU A 326 -49.58 22.74 12.09
N GLY A 327 -49.86 22.15 13.25
CA GLY A 327 -48.92 21.33 14.04
C GLY A 327 -48.74 21.83 15.47
N PRO A 328 -47.81 21.25 16.24
CA PRO A 328 -47.54 21.66 17.63
C PRO A 328 -47.00 23.09 17.70
N LEU A 329 -47.40 23.86 18.71
CA LEU A 329 -47.01 25.27 18.87
C LEU A 329 -45.49 25.44 18.96
N PHE A 330 -44.78 24.56 19.69
CA PHE A 330 -43.32 24.62 19.84
C PHE A 330 -42.52 24.50 18.53
N GLU A 331 -43.08 23.94 17.46
CA GLU A 331 -42.45 23.87 16.14
C GLU A 331 -42.66 25.12 15.28
N LEU A 332 -43.69 25.91 15.63
CA LEU A 332 -44.18 27.03 14.83
C LEU A 332 -43.65 28.38 15.33
N ILE A 333 -43.01 28.41 16.50
CA ILE A 333 -42.44 29.60 17.11
C ILE A 333 -40.90 29.56 17.08
N LYS A 334 -40.28 30.75 17.03
CA LYS A 334 -38.82 30.94 17.16
C LYS A 334 -38.55 31.95 18.24
N VAL A 335 -37.71 31.59 19.21
CA VAL A 335 -37.37 32.47 20.35
C VAL A 335 -35.88 32.75 20.32
N LYS A 336 -35.46 33.94 20.76
CA LYS A 336 -34.02 34.22 20.93
C LYS A 336 -33.46 33.37 22.09
N PRO A 337 -32.24 32.80 21.98
CA PRO A 337 -31.70 31.83 22.95
C PRO A 337 -31.76 32.26 24.41
N LYS A 338 -31.53 33.55 24.68
CA LYS A 338 -31.57 34.14 26.02
C LYS A 338 -32.94 34.00 26.72
N TYR A 339 -34.03 33.89 25.96
CA TYR A 339 -35.40 33.94 26.47
C TYR A 339 -36.14 32.60 26.30
N GLU A 340 -35.50 31.55 25.81
CA GLU A 340 -36.13 30.24 25.55
C GLU A 340 -36.79 29.69 26.82
N THR A 341 -36.06 29.62 27.94
CA THR A 341 -36.56 29.12 29.22
C THR A 341 -37.72 29.95 29.78
N ALA A 342 -37.69 31.27 29.58
CA ALA A 342 -38.75 32.17 30.02
C ALA A 342 -40.03 31.93 29.22
N ILE A 343 -39.94 31.82 27.89
CA ILE A 343 -41.10 31.57 27.04
C ILE A 343 -41.65 30.16 27.22
N GLU A 344 -40.79 29.15 27.39
CA GLU A 344 -41.21 27.78 27.68
C GLU A 344 -41.97 27.68 29.00
N SER A 345 -41.53 28.39 30.04
CA SER A 345 -42.23 28.42 31.33
C SER A 345 -43.56 29.18 31.24
N ALA A 346 -43.60 30.30 30.51
CA ALA A 346 -44.81 31.07 30.32
C ALA A 346 -45.90 30.29 29.56
N LEU A 347 -45.52 29.59 28.48
CA LEU A 347 -46.46 28.78 27.70
C LEU A 347 -46.80 27.45 28.38
N SER A 348 -45.89 26.87 29.17
CA SER A 348 -46.11 25.63 29.92
C SER A 348 -46.80 24.54 29.08
N TYR A 349 -48.05 24.19 29.37
CA TYR A 349 -48.83 23.19 28.63
C TYR A 349 -49.25 23.67 27.22
N ASP A 350 -49.49 24.97 27.03
CA ASP A 350 -49.91 25.55 25.76
C ASP A 350 -48.80 25.41 24.70
N LEU A 351 -47.54 25.35 25.12
CA LEU A 351 -46.39 25.09 24.24
C LEU A 351 -46.53 23.77 23.47
N TYR A 352 -47.13 22.78 24.12
CA TYR A 352 -47.37 21.44 23.58
C TYR A 352 -48.72 21.34 22.87
N SER A 353 -49.51 22.40 22.77
CA SER A 353 -50.82 22.33 22.12
C SER A 353 -50.71 22.32 20.59
N LEU A 354 -51.65 21.65 19.94
CA LEU A 354 -51.77 21.64 18.48
C LEU A 354 -52.47 22.90 17.99
N VAL A 355 -51.94 23.53 16.94
CA VAL A 355 -52.52 24.76 16.37
C VAL A 355 -53.44 24.41 15.20
N ALA A 356 -54.69 24.87 15.26
CA ALA A 356 -55.70 24.70 14.23
C ALA A 356 -56.25 26.05 13.72
N ASP A 357 -56.66 26.10 12.46
CA ASP A 357 -57.08 27.34 11.82
C ASP A 357 -58.35 27.95 12.45
N ASP A 358 -59.42 27.15 12.59
CA ASP A 358 -60.74 27.62 13.05
C ASP A 358 -61.46 26.62 13.98
N MET A 359 -62.55 27.09 14.60
CA MET A 359 -63.39 26.27 15.48
C MET A 359 -64.00 25.05 14.76
N ALA A 360 -64.22 25.14 13.44
CA ALA A 360 -64.75 24.03 12.65
C ALA A 360 -63.72 22.91 12.47
N ALA A 361 -62.45 23.25 12.27
CA ALA A 361 -61.32 22.34 12.20
C ALA A 361 -61.11 21.64 13.55
N ALA A 362 -61.16 22.39 14.67
CA ALA A 362 -61.09 21.80 16.00
C ALA A 362 -62.18 20.76 16.24
N LYS A 363 -63.44 21.04 15.85
CA LYS A 363 -64.54 20.06 15.96
C LYS A 363 -64.26 18.77 15.18
N ARG A 364 -63.72 18.87 13.96
CA ARG A 364 -63.35 17.69 13.15
C ARG A 364 -62.22 16.88 13.79
N ILE A 365 -61.22 17.57 14.34
CA ILE A 365 -60.10 16.95 15.03
C ILE A 365 -60.58 16.20 16.27
N PHE A 366 -61.37 16.85 17.13
CA PHE A 366 -61.94 16.21 18.33
C PHE A 366 -62.87 15.02 18.00
N ALA A 367 -63.68 15.13 16.94
CA ALA A 367 -64.53 14.02 16.49
C ALA A 367 -63.70 12.81 16.06
N SER A 368 -62.59 13.01 15.35
CA SER A 368 -61.68 11.93 14.94
C SER A 368 -60.93 11.28 16.10
N ILE A 369 -60.67 12.02 17.18
CA ILE A 369 -59.97 11.52 18.36
C ILE A 369 -60.92 10.71 19.26
N HIS A 370 -62.18 11.14 19.42
CA HIS A 370 -63.18 10.40 20.21
C HIS A 370 -63.45 8.98 19.69
N GLU A 371 -63.16 8.70 18.41
CA GLU A 371 -63.27 7.36 17.81
C GLU A 371 -62.08 6.43 18.14
N HIS A 372 -60.99 6.97 18.69
CA HIS A 372 -59.76 6.26 19.02
C HIS A 372 -59.37 6.57 20.48
N GLU A 373 -59.87 5.79 21.44
CA GLU A 373 -59.56 5.97 22.87
C GLU A 373 -58.04 5.93 23.15
N ASP A 374 -57.47 7.09 23.48
CA ASP A 374 -56.49 7.36 24.56
C ASP A 374 -55.60 8.58 24.20
N GLY A 375 -55.73 9.66 24.98
CA GLY A 375 -54.81 10.80 24.92
C GLY A 375 -55.40 12.13 25.45
N PHE A 376 -54.57 12.92 26.14
CA PHE A 376 -54.86 14.33 26.44
C PHE A 376 -54.39 15.18 25.27
N ILE A 377 -55.31 15.91 24.63
CA ILE A 377 -55.00 16.79 23.50
C ILE A 377 -55.52 18.19 23.81
N SER A 378 -54.64 19.18 23.65
CA SER A 378 -54.97 20.60 23.75
C SER A 378 -54.84 21.26 22.38
N LEU A 379 -55.81 22.11 22.02
CA LEU A 379 -55.85 22.84 20.76
C LEU A 379 -55.78 24.36 20.99
N VAL A 380 -54.98 25.04 20.17
CA VAL A 380 -54.91 26.50 20.09
C VAL A 380 -55.46 26.94 18.74
N LEU A 381 -56.43 27.85 18.74
CA LEU A 381 -57.13 28.30 17.54
C LEU A 381 -56.58 29.62 17.02
N THR A 382 -56.36 29.73 15.70
CA THR A 382 -55.84 30.97 15.11
C THR A 382 -56.89 32.06 14.89
N ASP A 383 -58.17 31.69 14.81
CA ASP A 383 -59.30 32.62 14.65
C ASP A 383 -59.77 33.24 15.97
N TYR A 384 -59.27 32.75 17.11
CA TYR A 384 -59.60 33.26 18.43
C TYR A 384 -58.90 34.60 18.70
N GLN A 385 -59.65 35.69 18.67
CA GLN A 385 -59.19 37.02 19.03
C GLN A 385 -59.64 37.37 20.45
N ASN A 386 -58.70 37.73 21.31
CA ASN A 386 -59.00 38.32 22.61
C ASN A 386 -58.93 39.85 22.48
N ASP A 387 -60.09 40.51 22.40
CA ASP A 387 -60.22 41.97 22.21
C ASP A 387 -59.68 42.79 23.42
N GLU A 388 -59.39 42.15 24.55
CA GLU A 388 -58.92 42.81 25.79
C GLU A 388 -57.40 43.09 25.83
N VAL A 389 -56.60 42.61 24.87
CA VAL A 389 -55.12 42.74 24.89
C VAL A 389 -54.65 44.09 24.30
N ARG A 390 -55.42 45.17 24.48
CA ARG A 390 -55.26 46.42 23.70
C ARG A 390 -54.42 47.53 24.33
N SER A 391 -53.90 47.37 25.54
CA SER A 391 -52.97 48.34 26.11
C SER A 391 -51.76 47.64 26.69
N GLU A 392 -50.62 47.77 26.02
CA GLU A 392 -49.30 47.40 26.53
C GLU A 392 -48.83 48.54 27.46
N PRO A 393 -48.94 48.43 28.79
CA PRO A 393 -48.27 49.36 29.66
C PRO A 393 -46.77 49.25 29.40
N ASN A 394 -46.12 50.38 29.15
CA ASN A 394 -44.67 50.41 29.01
C ASN A 394 -44.03 50.21 30.40
N ILE A 395 -43.80 48.95 30.78
CA ILE A 395 -43.16 48.58 32.03
C ILE A 395 -41.64 48.63 31.84
N SER A 396 -41.00 49.74 32.23
CA SER A 396 -39.57 49.98 31.99
C SER A 396 -38.58 48.91 32.49
N TRP A 397 -38.99 48.07 33.45
CA TRP A 397 -38.17 47.01 34.05
C TRP A 397 -38.47 45.60 33.53
N ALA A 398 -39.39 45.46 32.57
CA ALA A 398 -39.77 44.19 31.97
C ALA A 398 -39.90 44.31 30.44
N ILE A 399 -39.75 43.19 29.73
CA ILE A 399 -39.83 43.13 28.27
C ILE A 399 -41.08 42.34 27.87
N PRO A 400 -41.97 42.85 27.01
CA PRO A 400 -43.12 42.07 26.55
C PRO A 400 -42.66 40.76 25.87
N ALA A 401 -43.28 39.63 26.23
CA ALA A 401 -42.91 38.32 25.67
C ALA A 401 -43.08 38.27 24.15
N MET A 402 -44.07 38.99 23.60
CA MET A 402 -44.32 39.08 22.16
C MET A 402 -43.17 39.74 21.36
N GLU A 403 -42.30 40.54 21.98
CA GLU A 403 -41.16 41.16 21.28
C GLU A 403 -39.99 40.19 21.02
N VAL A 404 -39.92 39.09 21.77
CA VAL A 404 -38.80 38.14 21.72
C VAL A 404 -39.14 36.85 20.96
N VAL A 405 -40.42 36.66 20.61
CA VAL A 405 -40.93 35.51 19.87
C VAL A 405 -41.26 35.89 18.42
N GLY A 406 -40.70 35.16 17.46
CA GLY A 406 -41.08 35.23 16.05
C GLY A 406 -42.04 34.09 15.69
N CYS A 407 -43.13 34.40 15.00
CA CYS A 407 -44.10 33.41 14.51
C CYS A 407 -44.64 33.76 13.11
N PRO A 408 -45.17 32.79 12.36
CA PRO A 408 -45.92 33.04 11.14
C PRO A 408 -47.14 33.94 11.38
N GLN A 409 -47.48 34.81 10.43
CA GLN A 409 -48.58 35.79 10.56
C GLN A 409 -49.94 35.15 10.91
N LYS A 410 -50.17 33.91 10.45
CA LYS A 410 -51.39 33.14 10.77
C LYS A 410 -51.54 32.81 12.25
N ILE A 411 -50.44 32.62 12.98
CA ILE A 411 -50.43 32.15 14.38
C ILE A 411 -50.34 33.34 15.34
N ASN A 412 -49.97 34.52 14.84
CA ASN A 412 -49.80 35.73 15.63
C ASN A 412 -51.01 36.05 16.54
N PRO A 413 -52.29 35.96 16.09
CA PRO A 413 -53.44 36.21 16.97
C PRO A 413 -53.52 35.24 18.16
N ALA A 414 -53.33 33.95 17.90
CA ALA A 414 -53.30 32.91 18.92
C ALA A 414 -52.15 33.13 19.93
N LEU A 415 -50.95 33.46 19.42
CA LEU A 415 -49.80 33.71 20.27
C LEU A 415 -49.96 34.99 21.09
N THR A 416 -50.58 36.03 20.52
CA THR A 416 -50.91 37.27 21.24
C THR A 416 -51.92 37.02 22.35
N ALA A 417 -52.87 36.10 22.16
CA ALA A 417 -53.81 35.72 23.21
C ALA A 417 -53.11 35.00 24.38
N LEU A 418 -52.07 34.20 24.11
CA LEU A 418 -51.31 33.46 25.12
C LEU A 418 -50.22 34.29 25.81
N LEU A 419 -49.48 35.10 25.05
CA LEU A 419 -48.29 35.82 25.53
C LEU A 419 -48.47 37.34 25.62
N GLY A 420 -49.58 37.90 25.15
CA GLY A 420 -49.79 39.35 25.12
C GLY A 420 -49.95 39.99 26.51
N ARG A 421 -50.20 39.20 27.55
CA ARG A 421 -50.20 39.64 28.95
C ARG A 421 -48.94 39.23 29.72
N VAL A 422 -47.96 38.63 29.03
CA VAL A 422 -46.76 38.07 29.65
C VAL A 422 -45.57 39.02 29.46
N TYR A 423 -44.89 39.33 30.57
CA TYR A 423 -43.68 40.16 30.60
C TYR A 423 -42.49 39.39 31.15
N ILE A 424 -41.33 39.57 30.53
CA ILE A 424 -40.07 38.92 30.90
C ILE A 424 -39.25 39.84 31.79
N VAL A 425 -38.78 39.30 32.92
CA VAL A 425 -37.99 40.01 33.93
C VAL A 425 -36.65 39.29 34.12
N ASN A 426 -35.60 40.04 34.48
CA ASN A 426 -34.28 39.42 34.66
C ASN A 426 -34.19 38.51 35.90
N SER A 427 -34.90 38.82 37.00
CA SER A 427 -34.85 38.05 38.25
C SER A 427 -36.11 38.24 39.10
N LEU A 428 -36.34 37.31 40.03
CA LEU A 428 -37.43 37.40 41.01
C LEU A 428 -37.30 38.61 41.94
N ASP A 429 -36.08 39.01 42.30
CA ASP A 429 -35.87 40.17 43.18
C ASP A 429 -36.35 41.47 42.52
N ILE A 430 -36.11 41.62 41.21
CA ILE A 430 -36.59 42.77 40.45
C ILE A 430 -38.13 42.76 40.39
N LEU A 431 -38.73 41.59 40.24
CA LEU A 431 -40.18 41.43 40.23
C LEU A 431 -40.79 41.84 41.57
N PHE A 432 -40.32 41.31 42.69
CA PHE A 432 -40.87 41.61 44.02
C PHE A 432 -40.68 43.08 44.44
N ASN A 433 -39.57 43.71 44.02
CA ASN A 433 -39.30 45.10 44.37
C ASN A 433 -40.14 46.12 43.58
N ASN A 434 -40.67 45.75 42.41
CA ASN A 434 -41.31 46.69 41.48
C ASN A 434 -42.80 46.38 41.20
N ILE A 435 -43.33 45.26 41.68
CA ILE A 435 -44.73 44.91 41.46
C ILE A 435 -45.68 45.85 42.22
N ASN A 436 -46.67 46.38 41.52
CA ASN A 436 -47.67 47.32 42.04
C ASN A 436 -49.09 46.92 41.57
N GLU A 437 -50.13 47.59 42.07
CA GLU A 437 -51.53 47.27 41.74
C GLU A 437 -51.82 47.31 40.23
N SER A 438 -51.17 48.21 39.47
CA SER A 438 -51.31 48.28 38.00
C SER A 438 -50.61 47.15 37.24
N ALA A 439 -49.58 46.53 37.85
CA ALA A 439 -48.87 45.40 37.29
C ALA A 439 -49.55 44.06 37.62
N ALA A 440 -50.46 44.03 38.61
CA ALA A 440 -51.12 42.81 39.07
C ALA A 440 -52.05 42.15 38.02
N GLU A 441 -52.39 42.84 36.93
CA GLU A 441 -53.19 42.31 35.82
C GLU A 441 -52.37 41.49 34.79
N TYR A 442 -51.04 41.46 34.93
CA TYR A 442 -50.12 40.84 33.98
C TYR A 442 -49.36 39.66 34.59
N ASP A 443 -48.93 38.74 33.73
CA ASP A 443 -48.08 37.62 34.08
C ASP A 443 -46.61 38.01 33.91
N PHE A 444 -45.77 37.68 34.89
CA PHE A 444 -44.33 37.97 34.85
C PHE A 444 -43.53 36.68 34.90
N VAL A 445 -42.62 36.50 33.94
CA VAL A 445 -41.72 35.35 33.88
C VAL A 445 -40.25 35.79 33.98
N THR A 446 -39.45 35.10 34.77
CA THR A 446 -38.01 35.38 34.87
C THR A 446 -37.23 34.67 33.78
N LEU A 447 -35.99 35.11 33.50
CA LEU A 447 -35.07 34.41 32.59
C LEU A 447 -34.81 32.95 33.00
N ASN A 448 -34.95 32.62 34.29
CA ASN A 448 -34.76 31.27 34.83
C ASN A 448 -36.05 30.42 34.76
N GLY A 449 -37.16 30.99 34.28
CA GLY A 449 -38.44 30.31 34.15
C GLY A 449 -39.33 30.36 35.39
N ASP A 450 -39.09 31.27 36.34
CA ASP A 450 -40.05 31.48 37.44
C ASP A 450 -41.21 32.34 36.96
N LEU A 451 -42.45 31.90 37.19
CA LEU A 451 -43.66 32.54 36.67
C LEU A 451 -44.55 33.03 37.80
N LEU A 452 -44.89 34.31 37.79
CA LEU A 452 -45.94 34.91 38.61
C LEU A 452 -47.14 35.23 37.71
N THR A 453 -48.30 34.64 37.99
CA THR A 453 -49.52 34.94 37.23
C THR A 453 -50.31 36.08 37.85
N ALA A 454 -51.12 36.77 37.05
CA ALA A 454 -52.04 37.84 37.46
C ALA A 454 -53.02 37.40 38.56
N HIS A 455 -53.32 36.09 38.65
CA HIS A 455 -54.17 35.51 39.67
C HIS A 455 -53.43 35.21 40.99
N GLY A 456 -52.17 35.65 41.12
CA GLY A 456 -51.35 35.50 42.32
C GLY A 456 -50.70 34.11 42.49
N SER A 457 -50.59 33.32 41.42
CA SER A 457 -49.87 32.03 41.47
C SER A 457 -48.40 32.24 41.15
N LEU A 458 -47.52 31.89 42.09
CA LEU A 458 -46.07 31.88 41.87
C LEU A 458 -45.60 30.44 41.64
N ARG A 459 -44.90 30.21 40.53
CA ARG A 459 -44.30 28.93 40.15
C ARG A 459 -42.79 29.09 40.01
N HIS A 460 -42.06 28.14 40.57
CA HIS A 460 -40.60 28.11 40.49
C HIS A 460 -40.16 26.97 39.55
N GLY A 461 -39.26 27.30 38.63
CA GLY A 461 -38.73 26.36 37.64
C GLY A 461 -39.67 26.03 36.48
N VAL A 462 -39.13 25.29 35.51
CA VAL A 462 -39.84 24.92 34.29
C VAL A 462 -40.68 23.66 34.52
N PHE A 463 -41.98 23.74 34.24
CA PHE A 463 -42.88 22.59 34.24
C PHE A 463 -42.67 21.78 32.95
N THR A 464 -41.67 20.91 32.92
CA THR A 464 -41.47 19.95 31.82
C THR A 464 -41.23 18.55 32.37
N GLN A 465 -41.83 17.54 31.74
CA GLN A 465 -41.53 16.13 32.01
C GLN A 465 -40.08 15.76 31.64
N ASN A 466 -39.43 16.58 30.80
CA ASN A 466 -38.06 16.42 30.31
C ASN A 466 -37.15 17.54 30.79
N LYS A 467 -35.90 17.22 31.15
CA LYS A 467 -34.88 18.16 31.68
C LYS A 467 -34.35 19.19 30.66
N SER A 468 -34.76 19.10 29.39
CA SER A 468 -34.31 19.99 28.31
C SER A 468 -35.53 20.61 27.62
N GLY A 469 -35.49 21.91 27.41
CA GLY A 469 -36.54 22.69 26.74
C GLY A 469 -36.80 22.23 25.30
N ALA A 470 -38.07 22.25 24.88
CA ALA A 470 -38.50 21.83 23.54
C ALA A 470 -37.96 22.76 22.44
N ILE A 471 -37.98 24.08 22.69
CA ILE A 471 -37.52 25.10 21.75
C ILE A 471 -36.00 25.06 21.64
N SER A 472 -35.30 24.93 22.78
CA SER A 472 -33.85 24.77 22.80
C SER A 472 -33.41 23.50 22.05
N CYS A 473 -34.15 22.40 22.21
CA CYS A 473 -33.87 21.14 21.51
C CYS A 473 -33.95 21.29 19.99
N LEU A 474 -35.01 21.93 19.47
CA LEU A 474 -35.20 22.18 18.04
C LEU A 474 -34.13 23.11 17.45
N ARG A 475 -33.75 24.16 18.18
CA ARG A 475 -32.68 25.07 17.75
C ARG A 475 -31.33 24.34 17.71
N GLU A 476 -30.98 23.60 18.77
CA GLU A 476 -29.73 22.82 18.83
C GLU A 476 -29.68 21.80 17.68
N THR A 477 -30.79 21.13 17.36
CA THR A 477 -30.83 20.22 16.21
C THR A 477 -30.56 20.94 14.90
N ALA A 478 -31.22 22.07 14.63
CA ALA A 478 -31.02 22.83 13.40
C ALA A 478 -29.58 23.38 13.25
N GLU A 479 -28.97 23.82 14.35
CA GLU A 479 -27.57 24.30 14.37
C GLU A 479 -26.58 23.15 14.09
N LEU A 480 -26.79 21.99 14.73
CA LEU A 480 -25.93 20.82 14.52
C LEU A 480 -26.09 20.26 13.10
N GLU A 481 -27.29 20.25 12.53
CA GLU A 481 -27.53 19.85 11.13
C GLU A 481 -26.82 20.79 10.14
N ALA A 482 -26.86 22.11 10.40
CA ALA A 482 -26.13 23.07 9.57
C ALA A 482 -24.61 22.86 9.64
N GLU A 483 -24.08 22.52 10.81
CA GLU A 483 -22.66 22.20 10.99
C GLU A 483 -22.29 20.85 10.34
N GLU A 484 -23.15 19.82 10.43
CA GLU A 484 -22.98 18.53 9.76
C GLU A 484 -22.85 18.71 8.24
N ILE A 485 -23.75 19.51 7.63
CA ILE A 485 -23.69 19.86 6.20
C ILE A 485 -22.38 20.59 5.85
N ARG A 486 -21.91 21.47 6.74
CA ARG A 486 -20.64 22.20 6.53
C ARG A 486 -19.44 21.27 6.55
N ILE A 487 -19.41 20.32 7.50
CA ILE A 487 -18.37 19.29 7.61
C ILE A 487 -18.42 18.37 6.40
N GLU A 488 -19.59 17.93 5.97
CA GLU A 488 -19.76 17.07 4.79
C GLU A 488 -19.23 17.74 3.52
N ARG A 489 -19.55 19.02 3.31
CA ARG A 489 -19.00 19.79 2.18
C ARG A 489 -17.48 19.90 2.22
N LYS A 490 -16.88 20.04 3.41
CA LYS A 490 -15.41 20.05 3.57
C LYS A 490 -14.82 18.67 3.29
N SER A 491 -15.44 17.62 3.81
CA SER A 491 -15.05 16.22 3.60
C SER A 491 -15.02 15.87 2.11
N ILE A 492 -16.05 16.26 1.34
CA ILE A 492 -16.11 16.01 -0.12
C ILE A 492 -15.01 16.78 -0.87
N LYS A 493 -14.68 18.00 -0.44
CA LYS A 493 -13.59 18.77 -1.06
C LYS A 493 -12.23 18.11 -0.80
N ILE A 494 -11.98 17.69 0.43
CA ILE A 494 -10.73 17.03 0.81
C ILE A 494 -10.62 15.67 0.12
N SER A 495 -11.70 14.89 0.05
CA SER A 495 -11.69 13.58 -0.60
C SER A 495 -11.33 13.67 -2.09
N ARG A 496 -11.87 14.66 -2.81
CA ARG A 496 -11.51 14.91 -4.21
C ARG A 496 -10.04 15.27 -4.39
N ILE A 497 -9.54 16.21 -3.57
CA ILE A 497 -8.12 16.60 -3.63
C ILE A 497 -7.22 15.40 -3.29
N LEU A 498 -7.63 14.57 -2.33
CA LEU A 498 -6.89 13.38 -1.91
C LEU A 498 -6.86 12.32 -3.02
N GLU A 499 -7.95 12.13 -3.77
CA GLU A 499 -7.97 11.28 -4.97
C GLU A 499 -7.01 11.78 -6.05
N ASP A 500 -7.01 13.08 -6.33
CA ASP A 500 -6.10 13.72 -7.29
C ASP A 500 -4.63 13.56 -6.85
N ASP A 501 -4.33 13.81 -5.57
CA ASP A 501 -2.99 13.68 -5.00
C ASP A 501 -2.51 12.21 -5.02
N ARG A 502 -3.39 11.25 -4.71
CA ARG A 502 -3.10 9.81 -4.83
C ARG A 502 -2.82 9.39 -6.27
N PHE A 503 -3.60 9.93 -7.22
CA PHE A 503 -3.38 9.67 -8.64
C PHE A 503 -2.02 10.21 -9.10
N ASN A 504 -1.68 11.44 -8.70
CA ASN A 504 -0.38 12.06 -8.99
C ASN A 504 0.78 11.28 -8.35
N LEU A 505 0.64 10.86 -7.08
CA LEU A 505 1.63 10.03 -6.39
C LEU A 505 1.88 8.73 -7.15
N LYS A 506 0.82 8.03 -7.56
CA LYS A 506 0.94 6.77 -8.32
C LYS A 506 1.55 6.99 -9.69
N LYS A 507 1.26 8.12 -10.35
CA LYS A 507 1.86 8.50 -11.63
C LYS A 507 3.37 8.72 -11.50
N GLU A 508 3.81 9.45 -10.48
CA GLU A 508 5.23 9.68 -10.22
C GLU A 508 5.96 8.39 -9.81
N GLN A 509 5.37 7.56 -8.95
CA GLN A 509 5.91 6.24 -8.58
C GLN A 509 6.12 5.34 -9.81
N ASN A 510 5.14 5.28 -10.71
CA ASN A 510 5.26 4.51 -11.95
C ASN A 510 6.34 5.08 -12.88
N TYR A 511 6.53 6.40 -12.89
CA TYR A 511 7.57 7.03 -13.69
C TYR A 511 8.97 6.73 -13.14
N VAL A 512 9.15 6.83 -11.82
CA VAL A 512 10.39 6.44 -11.14
C VAL A 512 10.69 4.96 -11.35
N LEU A 513 9.69 4.08 -11.31
CA LEU A 513 9.88 2.67 -11.61
C LEU A 513 10.43 2.46 -13.03
N LYS A 514 9.88 3.15 -14.04
CA LYS A 514 10.38 3.07 -15.43
C LYS A 514 11.82 3.57 -15.54
N LEU A 515 12.12 4.74 -14.96
CA LEU A 515 13.48 5.28 -14.94
C LEU A 515 14.45 4.33 -14.22
N SER A 516 14.06 3.79 -13.07
CA SER A 516 14.87 2.84 -12.29
C SER A 516 15.15 1.56 -13.07
N THR A 517 14.18 1.02 -13.81
CA THR A 517 14.42 -0.16 -14.65
C THR A 517 15.41 0.13 -15.78
N ARG A 518 15.33 1.32 -16.39
CA ARG A 518 16.29 1.75 -17.42
C ARG A 518 17.68 1.98 -16.83
N ALA A 519 17.78 2.65 -15.68
CA ALA A 519 19.05 2.88 -15.00
C ALA A 519 19.72 1.56 -14.59
N GLN A 520 18.97 0.57 -14.10
CA GLN A 520 19.48 -0.76 -13.77
C GLN A 520 19.93 -1.55 -15.01
N ALA A 521 19.26 -1.39 -16.15
CA ALA A 521 19.70 -2.02 -17.40
C ALA A 521 21.05 -1.45 -17.85
N ILE A 522 21.18 -0.12 -17.86
CA ILE A 522 22.44 0.56 -18.21
C ILE A 522 23.55 0.21 -17.20
N GLU A 523 23.22 0.12 -15.90
CA GLU A 523 24.20 -0.29 -14.87
C GLU A 523 24.72 -1.71 -15.08
N ARG A 524 23.86 -2.65 -15.52
CA ARG A 524 24.29 -4.01 -15.88
C ARG A 524 25.18 -4.01 -17.11
N GLU A 525 24.79 -3.28 -18.16
CA GLU A 525 25.61 -3.15 -19.38
C GLU A 525 26.98 -2.52 -19.06
N LEU A 526 27.02 -1.50 -18.21
CA LEU A 526 28.26 -0.91 -17.71
C LEU A 526 29.13 -1.93 -16.97
N ALA A 527 28.54 -2.72 -16.07
CA ALA A 527 29.27 -3.74 -15.33
C ALA A 527 29.84 -4.84 -16.25
N GLU A 528 29.07 -5.29 -17.23
CA GLU A 528 29.51 -6.27 -18.23
C GLU A 528 30.66 -5.72 -19.09
N MET A 529 30.54 -4.48 -19.56
CA MET A 529 31.59 -3.80 -20.32
C MET A 529 32.85 -3.56 -19.49
N GLU A 530 32.73 -3.17 -18.23
CA GLU A 530 33.87 -2.99 -17.33
C GLU A 530 34.63 -4.30 -17.07
N ILE A 531 33.92 -5.42 -16.97
CA ILE A 531 34.53 -6.76 -16.87
C ILE A 531 35.24 -7.12 -18.16
N GLY A 532 34.59 -6.94 -19.32
CA GLY A 532 35.19 -7.17 -20.63
C GLY A 532 36.45 -6.33 -20.84
N ARG A 533 36.43 -5.07 -20.41
CA ARG A 533 37.58 -4.16 -20.45
C ARG A 533 38.73 -4.64 -19.58
N ARG A 534 38.46 -5.20 -18.39
CA ARG A 534 39.51 -5.78 -17.53
C ARG A 534 40.15 -7.00 -18.21
N HIS A 535 39.35 -7.89 -18.79
CA HIS A 535 39.88 -9.03 -19.53
C HIS A 535 40.77 -8.60 -20.70
N LEU A 536 40.35 -7.59 -21.48
CA LEU A 536 41.16 -7.03 -22.55
C LEU A 536 42.48 -6.44 -22.03
N ALA A 537 42.46 -5.76 -20.88
CA ALA A 537 43.67 -5.19 -20.27
C ALA A 537 44.62 -6.29 -19.76
N ASP A 538 44.09 -7.35 -19.12
CA ASP A 538 44.89 -8.48 -18.67
C ASP A 538 45.53 -9.22 -19.85
N ASP A 539 44.77 -9.46 -20.93
CA ASP A 539 45.29 -10.07 -22.15
C ASP A 539 46.36 -9.18 -22.83
N GLU A 540 46.17 -7.86 -22.83
CA GLU A 540 47.16 -6.91 -23.34
C GLU A 540 48.47 -7.00 -22.55
N ASP A 541 48.40 -7.07 -21.22
CA ASP A 541 49.57 -7.19 -20.35
C ASP A 541 50.30 -8.54 -20.53
N THR A 542 49.56 -9.64 -20.71
CA THR A 542 50.19 -10.95 -21.02
C THR A 542 50.91 -10.95 -22.37
N LEU A 543 50.31 -10.36 -23.41
CA LEU A 543 50.93 -10.23 -24.73
C LEU A 543 52.14 -9.29 -24.71
N ARG A 544 52.10 -8.22 -23.88
CA ARG A 544 53.27 -7.35 -23.67
C ARG A 544 54.43 -8.11 -23.04
N LEU A 545 54.15 -8.97 -22.06
CA LEU A 545 55.17 -9.83 -21.44
C LEU A 545 55.77 -10.79 -22.48
N GLN A 546 54.93 -11.48 -23.26
CA GLN A 546 55.38 -12.37 -24.34
C GLN A 546 56.22 -11.65 -25.39
N LYS A 547 55.83 -10.42 -25.76
CA LYS A 547 56.62 -9.58 -26.67
C LYS A 547 58.01 -9.28 -26.10
N GLN A 548 58.11 -8.96 -24.81
CA GLN A 548 59.39 -8.70 -24.14
C GLN A 548 60.26 -9.95 -24.09
N GLU A 549 59.69 -11.12 -23.78
CA GLU A 549 60.41 -12.39 -23.77
C GLU A 549 60.93 -12.77 -25.16
N LEU A 550 60.11 -12.64 -26.20
CA LEU A 550 60.52 -12.90 -27.58
C LEU A 550 61.59 -11.91 -28.04
N ALA A 551 61.47 -10.63 -27.71
CA ALA A 551 62.49 -9.62 -28.01
C ALA A 551 63.82 -9.97 -27.33
N ALA A 552 63.79 -10.41 -26.07
CA ALA A 552 64.98 -10.84 -25.35
C ALA A 552 65.61 -12.09 -25.98
N GLN A 553 64.81 -13.09 -26.37
CA GLN A 553 65.27 -14.30 -27.07
C GLN A 553 65.91 -14.01 -28.43
N ILE A 554 65.35 -13.08 -29.19
CA ILE A 554 65.92 -12.62 -30.46
C ILE A 554 67.29 -11.99 -30.21
N SER A 555 67.39 -11.03 -29.28
CA SER A 555 68.68 -10.36 -29.00
C SER A 555 69.75 -11.34 -28.51
N GLY A 556 69.37 -12.34 -27.69
CA GLY A 556 70.29 -13.38 -27.22
C GLY A 556 70.83 -14.24 -28.37
N ARG A 557 69.94 -14.66 -29.29
CA ARG A 557 70.33 -15.44 -30.48
C ARG A 557 71.16 -14.64 -31.47
N GLU A 558 70.86 -13.36 -31.66
CA GLU A 558 71.65 -12.48 -32.53
C GLU A 558 73.08 -12.34 -32.02
N VAL A 559 73.27 -12.16 -30.70
CA VAL A 559 74.59 -12.14 -30.06
C VAL A 559 75.34 -13.47 -30.25
N ASP A 560 74.64 -14.61 -30.15
CA ASP A 560 75.25 -15.92 -30.34
C ASP A 560 75.67 -16.18 -31.80
N ILE A 561 74.86 -15.75 -32.77
CA ILE A 561 75.20 -15.80 -34.20
C ILE A 561 76.41 -14.90 -34.47
N GLU A 562 76.49 -13.72 -33.86
CA GLU A 562 77.60 -12.78 -34.04
C GLU A 562 78.92 -13.34 -33.45
N LYS A 563 78.86 -14.01 -32.29
CA LYS A 563 80.00 -14.74 -31.71
C LYS A 563 80.48 -15.90 -32.59
N GLN A 564 79.55 -16.64 -33.21
CA GLN A 564 79.92 -17.72 -34.13
C GLN A 564 80.51 -17.18 -35.45
N ASN A 565 79.98 -16.08 -35.97
CA ASN A 565 80.53 -15.40 -37.16
C ASN A 565 81.94 -14.84 -36.92
N THR A 566 82.19 -14.24 -35.75
CA THR A 566 83.53 -13.77 -35.37
C THR A 566 84.51 -14.91 -35.19
N ASN A 567 84.10 -16.04 -34.60
CA ASN A 567 84.91 -17.27 -34.53
C ASN A 567 85.20 -17.87 -35.92
N LYS A 568 84.23 -17.88 -36.85
CA LYS A 568 84.44 -18.33 -38.23
C LYS A 568 85.48 -17.45 -38.94
N LYS A 569 85.39 -16.13 -38.80
CA LYS A 569 86.38 -15.18 -39.35
C LYS A 569 87.77 -15.34 -38.73
N ALA A 570 87.86 -15.57 -37.42
CA ALA A 570 89.14 -15.80 -36.75
C ALA A 570 89.82 -17.08 -37.26
N LYS A 571 89.06 -18.16 -37.47
CA LYS A 571 89.59 -19.42 -38.03
C LYS A 571 90.02 -19.29 -39.49
N SER A 572 89.30 -18.53 -40.32
CA SER A 572 89.71 -18.30 -41.72
C SER A 572 90.99 -17.48 -41.85
N LEU A 573 91.23 -16.52 -40.94
CA LEU A 573 92.45 -15.70 -40.91
C LEU A 573 93.70 -16.46 -40.47
N THR A 574 93.56 -17.58 -39.76
CA THR A 574 94.68 -18.50 -39.43
C THR A 574 95.10 -19.35 -40.63
N ILE A 575 94.18 -19.65 -41.55
CA ILE A 575 94.46 -20.51 -42.73
C ILE A 575 95.31 -19.76 -43.76
N ASP A 576 95.05 -18.47 -43.99
CA ASP A 576 95.85 -17.65 -44.91
C ASP A 576 97.30 -17.44 -44.44
N LYS A 577 97.62 -17.67 -43.16
CA LYS A 577 98.99 -17.54 -42.64
C LYS A 577 99.84 -18.80 -42.78
N ASP A 578 99.22 -19.96 -42.91
CA ASP A 578 99.91 -21.25 -43.05
C ASP A 578 100.15 -21.64 -44.52
N GLU A 579 99.56 -20.92 -45.50
CA GLU A 579 99.85 -21.10 -46.93
C GLU A 579 101.11 -20.34 -47.42
N ASP A 580 101.67 -19.42 -46.62
CA ASP A 580 102.81 -18.56 -47.01
C ASP A 580 104.17 -19.00 -46.42
N THR A 581 104.28 -20.20 -45.84
CA THR A 581 105.55 -20.83 -45.37
C THR A 581 105.75 -22.21 -45.96
#